data_AF-A0A2R6MCP2-F1
#
_entry.id   AF-A0A2R6MCP2-F1
#
_cell.length_a   1.000
_cell.length_b   1.000
_cell.length_c   1.000
_cell.angle_alpha   90.00
_cell.angle_beta   90.00
_cell.angle_gamma   90.00
#
_symmetry.space_group_name_H-M   'P 1'
#
loop_
_entity.id
_entity.type
_entity.pdbx_description
1 polymer ?
#
loop_
_entity_poly.entity_id
_entity_poly.type
_entity_poly.pdbx_seq_one_letter_code
_entity_poly.pdbx_strand_id
1 'polypeptide(L)'
;MIKASETGCAAAHIHPRDPEDCLGTDDVDLLADIYRRIFDETDVVSVQHSWQLTADDSIDYVDMAEQKLAAADGSNRCIQGSVVLWPPFDSYPKRYTERMREGVEFYREHDIKPIHKVRSSYDTRRLYRDLESHGLLDDDPLCVFHDMGHPFGWPLDQDPWMPVEMITGLEQTKQRFSDDTVIGVCSGGRNWLPITMEAIMRGVDYVRIGIEDYYWMYPHKDEVIQRNMDVVNKIIDFCEILGREVATPEQARDIMGIELT
;
A
#
# COMPACT_ATOMS: atom_id res chain seq x y z
N MET A 1 -0.70 -11.08 12.16
CA MET A 1 -1.81 -10.58 11.34
C MET A 1 -3.17 -10.84 11.98
N ILE A 2 -3.54 -12.10 12.29
CA ILE A 2 -4.84 -12.46 12.89
C ILE A 2 -5.23 -11.54 14.06
N LYS A 3 -4.37 -11.45 15.09
CA LYS A 3 -4.57 -10.54 16.22
C LYS A 3 -4.73 -9.06 15.85
N ALA A 4 -4.07 -8.61 14.78
CA ALA A 4 -4.18 -7.22 14.31
C ALA A 4 -5.54 -6.98 13.69
N SER A 5 -6.05 -7.96 12.93
CA SER A 5 -7.37 -7.86 12.33
C SER A 5 -8.48 -7.86 13.38
N GLU A 6 -8.37 -8.71 14.41
CA GLU A 6 -9.28 -8.72 15.56
C GLU A 6 -9.38 -7.36 16.27
N THR A 7 -8.32 -6.55 16.23
CA THR A 7 -8.30 -5.21 16.81
C THR A 7 -8.71 -4.08 15.84
N GLY A 8 -8.90 -4.38 14.55
CA GLY A 8 -9.33 -3.38 13.55
C GLY A 8 -8.34 -3.11 12.41
N CYS A 9 -7.31 -3.94 12.22
CA CYS A 9 -6.46 -3.88 11.03
C CYS A 9 -7.15 -4.59 9.85
N ALA A 10 -7.67 -3.80 8.90
CA ALA A 10 -8.48 -4.31 7.80
C ALA A 10 -7.67 -5.00 6.68
N ALA A 11 -6.43 -4.57 6.46
CA ALA A 11 -5.62 -4.99 5.32
C ALA A 11 -4.25 -5.54 5.76
N ALA A 12 -3.72 -6.50 5.01
CA ALA A 12 -2.46 -7.16 5.27
C ALA A 12 -1.54 -7.11 4.04
N HIS A 13 -0.35 -6.55 4.25
CA HIS A 13 0.78 -6.67 3.34
C HIS A 13 1.83 -7.59 3.97
N ILE A 14 2.24 -8.62 3.23
CA ILE A 14 3.03 -9.73 3.77
C ILE A 14 4.18 -10.05 2.83
N HIS A 15 5.39 -9.97 3.36
CA HIS A 15 6.60 -10.47 2.72
C HIS A 15 6.98 -11.82 3.36
N PRO A 16 6.99 -12.93 2.59
CA PRO A 16 7.51 -14.20 3.07
C PRO A 16 8.99 -14.09 3.40
N ARG A 17 9.42 -14.90 4.36
CA ARG A 17 10.83 -15.06 4.73
C ARG A 17 11.16 -16.54 4.78
N ASP A 18 12.32 -16.90 4.29
CA ASP A 18 12.83 -18.26 4.37
C ASP A 18 12.91 -18.67 5.85
N PRO A 19 12.30 -19.80 6.26
CA PRO A 19 12.30 -20.23 7.66
C PRO A 19 13.67 -20.69 8.17
N GLU A 20 14.64 -21.00 7.29
CA GLU A 20 15.97 -21.45 7.66
C GLU A 20 16.91 -20.28 8.00
N ASP A 21 16.89 -19.20 7.21
CA ASP A 21 17.83 -18.08 7.35
C ASP A 21 17.18 -16.70 7.58
N CYS A 22 15.84 -16.62 7.54
CA CYS A 22 15.03 -15.41 7.71
C CYS A 22 15.21 -14.33 6.62
N LEU A 23 15.89 -14.62 5.51
CA LEU A 23 16.01 -13.72 4.38
C LEU A 23 14.65 -13.60 3.66
N GLY A 24 14.45 -12.45 3.01
CA GLY A 24 13.24 -12.22 2.21
C GLY A 24 13.23 -13.13 0.98
N THR A 25 12.04 -13.64 0.64
CA THR A 25 11.83 -14.48 -0.56
C THR A 25 10.55 -14.07 -1.27
N ASP A 26 10.57 -14.17 -2.60
CA ASP A 26 9.40 -13.96 -3.47
C ASP A 26 8.64 -15.27 -3.74
N ASP A 27 8.86 -16.30 -2.92
CA ASP A 27 8.16 -17.59 -3.02
C ASP A 27 6.63 -17.41 -2.87
N VAL A 28 5.95 -17.57 -4.00
CA VAL A 28 4.51 -17.38 -4.12
C VAL A 28 3.73 -18.49 -3.43
N ASP A 29 4.23 -19.72 -3.41
CA ASP A 29 3.57 -20.84 -2.74
C ASP A 29 3.63 -20.63 -1.22
N LEU A 30 4.79 -20.20 -0.71
CA LEU A 30 4.93 -19.83 0.70
C LEU A 30 4.01 -18.65 1.07
N LEU A 31 3.90 -17.63 0.21
CA LEU A 31 2.97 -16.51 0.42
C LEU A 31 1.52 -17.00 0.48
N ALA A 32 1.12 -17.86 -0.47
CA ALA A 32 -0.22 -18.42 -0.54
C ALA A 32 -0.55 -19.26 0.69
N ASP A 33 0.39 -20.08 1.18
CA ASP A 33 0.24 -20.85 2.41
C ASP A 33 0.09 -19.95 3.65
N ILE A 34 0.82 -18.83 3.72
CA ILE A 34 0.66 -17.85 4.79
C ILE A 34 -0.74 -17.23 4.74
N TYR A 35 -1.19 -16.79 3.57
CA TYR A 35 -2.51 -16.20 3.42
C TYR A 35 -3.63 -17.19 3.72
N ARG A 36 -3.52 -18.44 3.25
CA ARG A 36 -4.49 -19.50 3.56
C ARG A 36 -4.70 -19.65 5.06
N ARG A 37 -3.61 -19.72 5.84
CA ARG A 37 -3.67 -19.80 7.31
C ARG A 37 -4.25 -18.55 7.97
N ILE A 38 -4.14 -17.39 7.33
CA ILE A 38 -4.76 -16.15 7.81
C ILE A 38 -6.26 -16.18 7.51
N PHE A 39 -6.64 -16.56 6.30
CA PHE A 39 -8.05 -16.68 5.86
C PHE A 39 -8.83 -17.76 6.60
N ASP A 40 -8.15 -18.77 7.16
CA ASP A 40 -8.77 -19.75 8.07
C ASP A 40 -9.32 -19.08 9.36
N GLU A 41 -8.85 -17.89 9.71
CA GLU A 41 -9.16 -17.20 10.97
C GLU A 41 -9.75 -15.80 10.78
N THR A 42 -9.40 -15.09 9.71
CA THR A 42 -9.83 -13.71 9.46
C THR A 42 -9.83 -13.36 7.97
N ASP A 43 -10.78 -12.52 7.56
CA ASP A 43 -10.98 -12.17 6.16
C ASP A 43 -10.29 -10.83 5.79
N VAL A 44 -9.00 -10.69 6.04
CA VAL A 44 -8.28 -9.42 5.75
C VAL A 44 -8.24 -9.09 4.25
N VAL A 45 -8.09 -7.82 3.88
CA VAL A 45 -7.76 -7.42 2.49
C VAL A 45 -6.29 -7.74 2.23
N SER A 46 -5.98 -8.60 1.27
CA SER A 46 -4.59 -8.85 0.85
C SER A 46 -4.11 -7.74 -0.09
N VAL A 47 -3.18 -6.91 0.40
CA VAL A 47 -2.53 -5.88 -0.42
C VAL A 47 -1.10 -6.32 -0.68
N GLN A 48 -0.74 -6.54 -1.93
CA GLN A 48 0.56 -7.05 -2.33
C GLN A 48 1.18 -6.20 -3.43
N HIS A 49 2.39 -6.53 -3.87
CA HIS A 49 2.90 -6.09 -5.16
C HIS A 49 3.04 -7.30 -6.08
N SER A 50 3.03 -7.09 -7.39
CA SER A 50 3.44 -8.13 -8.36
C SER A 50 4.55 -7.66 -9.28
N TRP A 51 5.12 -6.47 -9.02
CA TRP A 51 6.12 -5.93 -9.91
C TRP A 51 7.47 -6.63 -9.76
N GLN A 52 8.19 -6.78 -10.87
CA GLN A 52 9.55 -7.30 -10.94
C GLN A 52 10.37 -6.54 -11.99
N LEU A 53 11.66 -6.35 -11.74
CA LEU A 53 12.57 -5.83 -12.76
C LEU A 53 12.90 -6.93 -13.77
N THR A 54 12.80 -6.58 -15.05
CA THR A 54 13.15 -7.47 -16.15
C THR A 54 14.61 -7.27 -16.57
N ALA A 55 15.19 -8.26 -17.25
CA ALA A 55 16.59 -8.24 -17.67
C ALA A 55 16.95 -7.11 -18.66
N ASP A 56 15.95 -6.45 -19.28
CA ASP A 56 16.13 -5.30 -20.18
C ASP A 56 16.03 -3.93 -19.48
N ASP A 57 16.07 -3.90 -18.14
CA ASP A 57 15.83 -2.72 -17.28
C ASP A 57 14.43 -2.12 -17.45
N SER A 58 13.45 -2.95 -17.82
CA SER A 58 12.03 -2.59 -17.78
C SER A 58 11.43 -3.08 -16.44
N ILE A 59 10.11 -3.14 -16.38
CA ILE A 59 9.35 -3.64 -15.24
C ILE A 59 8.24 -4.53 -15.77
N ASP A 60 7.99 -5.65 -15.09
CA ASP A 60 6.83 -6.48 -15.32
C ASP A 60 5.88 -6.38 -14.12
N TYR A 61 4.58 -6.49 -14.35
CA TYR A 61 3.54 -6.53 -13.32
C TYR A 61 2.68 -7.79 -13.42
N VAL A 62 2.77 -8.55 -14.52
CA VAL A 62 1.81 -9.59 -14.88
C VAL A 62 2.26 -10.95 -14.37
N ASP A 63 3.51 -11.35 -14.63
CA ASP A 63 3.97 -12.73 -14.41
C ASP A 63 3.81 -13.15 -12.93
N MET A 64 4.20 -12.28 -11.99
CA MET A 64 4.04 -12.58 -10.55
C MET A 64 2.57 -12.51 -10.10
N ALA A 65 1.73 -11.70 -10.76
CA ALA A 65 0.31 -11.64 -10.44
C ALA A 65 -0.38 -12.94 -10.88
N GLU A 66 -0.10 -13.43 -12.10
CA GLU A 66 -0.57 -14.73 -12.58
C GLU A 66 -0.15 -15.87 -11.65
N GLN A 67 1.10 -15.87 -11.18
CA GLN A 67 1.58 -16.87 -10.23
C GLN A 67 0.79 -16.81 -8.91
N LYS A 68 0.49 -15.61 -8.39
CA LYS A 68 -0.29 -15.44 -7.15
C LYS A 68 -1.73 -15.88 -7.30
N LEU A 69 -2.35 -15.63 -8.45
CA LEU A 69 -3.68 -16.14 -8.77
C LEU A 69 -3.65 -17.67 -8.86
N ALA A 70 -2.68 -18.25 -9.56
CA ALA A 70 -2.53 -19.69 -9.70
C ALA A 70 -2.32 -20.41 -8.36
N ALA A 71 -1.49 -19.85 -7.47
CA ALA A 71 -1.27 -20.40 -6.12
C ALA A 71 -2.50 -20.25 -5.20
N ALA A 72 -3.47 -19.43 -5.60
CA ALA A 72 -4.74 -19.23 -4.91
C ALA A 72 -5.93 -19.85 -5.68
N ASP A 73 -5.69 -20.91 -6.46
CA ASP A 73 -6.71 -21.63 -7.24
C ASP A 73 -7.50 -20.73 -8.23
N GLY A 74 -6.87 -19.67 -8.73
CA GLY A 74 -7.45 -18.69 -9.64
C GLY A 74 -8.17 -17.52 -8.95
N SER A 75 -8.31 -17.54 -7.62
CA SER A 75 -8.88 -16.42 -6.85
C SER A 75 -7.87 -15.29 -6.63
N ASN A 76 -8.36 -14.07 -6.41
CA ASN A 76 -7.52 -12.94 -6.03
C ASN A 76 -7.15 -12.92 -4.53
N ARG A 77 -7.44 -13.97 -3.76
CA ARG A 77 -7.25 -14.00 -2.30
C ARG A 77 -5.85 -13.62 -1.84
N CYS A 78 -4.81 -13.92 -2.62
CA CYS A 78 -3.43 -13.56 -2.28
C CYS A 78 -2.98 -12.18 -2.78
N ILE A 79 -3.79 -11.46 -3.56
CA ILE A 79 -3.46 -10.18 -4.18
C ILE A 79 -4.71 -9.36 -4.52
N GLN A 80 -5.63 -9.16 -3.56
CA GLN A 80 -6.86 -8.38 -3.80
C GLN A 80 -6.57 -6.94 -4.23
N GLY A 81 -5.49 -6.34 -3.70
CA GLY A 81 -4.93 -5.10 -4.19
C GLY A 81 -3.46 -5.27 -4.58
N SER A 82 -3.04 -4.65 -5.67
CA SER A 82 -1.64 -4.67 -6.11
C SER A 82 -1.04 -3.27 -6.22
N VAL A 83 0.13 -3.08 -5.61
CA VAL A 83 0.85 -1.80 -5.59
C VAL A 83 1.51 -1.51 -6.93
N VAL A 84 1.23 -0.33 -7.49
CA VAL A 84 1.90 0.27 -8.64
C VAL A 84 2.70 1.48 -8.16
N LEU A 85 4.03 1.46 -8.31
CA LEU A 85 4.92 2.48 -7.72
C LEU A 85 5.25 3.62 -8.69
N TRP A 86 5.18 4.87 -8.22
CA TRP A 86 5.44 6.07 -9.02
C TRP A 86 6.50 6.96 -8.37
N PRO A 87 7.76 6.91 -8.81
CA PRO A 87 8.43 5.83 -9.57
C PRO A 87 8.71 4.59 -8.70
N PRO A 88 9.07 3.43 -9.29
CA PRO A 88 9.47 2.24 -8.52
C PRO A 88 10.86 2.34 -7.88
N PHE A 89 11.79 3.11 -8.46
CA PHE A 89 13.18 3.29 -7.98
C PHE A 89 13.56 4.78 -7.99
N ASP A 90 14.86 5.10 -7.93
CA ASP A 90 15.41 6.45 -8.19
C ASP A 90 14.91 7.08 -9.50
N SER A 91 14.51 6.25 -10.46
CA SER A 91 13.96 6.67 -11.74
C SER A 91 12.94 5.67 -12.27
N TYR A 92 12.24 6.06 -13.33
CA TYR A 92 11.35 5.17 -14.04
C TYR A 92 12.13 4.19 -14.94
N PRO A 93 11.86 2.87 -14.87
CA PRO A 93 12.38 1.86 -15.77
C PRO A 93 12.07 2.15 -17.24
N LYS A 94 12.77 1.48 -18.15
CA LYS A 94 12.46 1.56 -19.59
C LYS A 94 11.02 1.08 -19.83
N ARG A 95 10.33 1.73 -20.77
CA ARG A 95 8.94 1.38 -21.15
C ARG A 95 7.94 1.38 -19.99
N TYR A 96 8.24 2.07 -18.88
CA TYR A 96 7.41 2.02 -17.67
C TYR A 96 5.92 2.29 -17.93
N THR A 97 5.57 3.34 -18.68
CA THR A 97 4.16 3.68 -18.92
C THR A 97 3.43 2.59 -19.70
N GLU A 98 4.09 1.94 -20.66
CA GLU A 98 3.54 0.79 -21.40
C GLU A 98 3.32 -0.41 -20.46
N ARG A 99 4.33 -0.75 -19.66
CA ARG A 99 4.27 -1.88 -18.72
C ARG A 99 3.27 -1.69 -17.58
N MET A 100 3.19 -0.46 -17.07
CA MET A 100 2.20 -0.08 -16.07
C MET A 100 0.79 -0.23 -16.63
N ARG A 101 0.56 0.18 -17.89
CA ARG A 101 -0.73 -0.01 -18.55
C ARG A 101 -1.07 -1.50 -18.68
N GLU A 102 -0.16 -2.32 -19.19
CA GLU A 102 -0.34 -3.77 -19.28
C GLU A 102 -0.71 -4.38 -17.92
N GLY A 103 -0.01 -3.98 -16.86
CA GLY A 103 -0.30 -4.42 -15.49
C GLY A 103 -1.67 -3.98 -14.97
N VAL A 104 -2.05 -2.72 -15.16
CA VAL A 104 -3.37 -2.20 -14.71
C VAL A 104 -4.51 -2.84 -15.48
N GLU A 105 -4.37 -3.04 -16.79
CA GLU A 105 -5.36 -3.74 -17.61
C GLU A 105 -5.51 -5.20 -17.13
N PHE A 106 -4.40 -5.91 -16.90
CA PHE A 106 -4.42 -7.26 -16.33
C PHE A 106 -5.10 -7.29 -14.95
N TYR A 107 -4.78 -6.35 -14.06
CA TYR A 107 -5.39 -6.29 -12.74
C TYR A 107 -6.92 -6.16 -12.81
N ARG A 108 -7.44 -5.34 -13.73
CA ARG A 108 -8.89 -5.21 -13.94
C ARG A 108 -9.54 -6.48 -14.46
N GLU A 109 -8.88 -7.19 -15.36
CA GLU A 109 -9.40 -8.45 -15.91
C GLU A 109 -9.50 -9.56 -14.86
N HIS A 110 -8.80 -9.41 -13.73
CA HIS A 110 -8.69 -10.39 -12.66
C HIS A 110 -9.17 -9.89 -11.28
N ASP A 111 -9.96 -8.82 -11.24
CA ASP A 111 -10.52 -8.22 -10.02
C ASP A 111 -9.46 -7.86 -8.97
N ILE A 112 -8.27 -7.45 -9.42
CA ILE A 112 -7.20 -6.93 -8.57
C ILE A 112 -7.29 -5.40 -8.58
N LYS A 113 -7.39 -4.76 -7.42
CA LYS A 113 -7.43 -3.30 -7.33
C LYS A 113 -6.03 -2.69 -7.49
N PRO A 114 -5.77 -1.85 -8.50
CA PRO A 114 -4.51 -1.12 -8.59
C PRO A 114 -4.40 -0.09 -7.45
N ILE A 115 -3.32 -0.16 -6.68
CA ILE A 115 -3.01 0.79 -5.61
C ILE A 115 -1.82 1.63 -6.05
N HIS A 116 -2.08 2.85 -6.53
CA HIS A 116 -1.06 3.75 -7.05
C HIS A 116 -0.32 4.44 -5.91
N LYS A 117 0.87 3.93 -5.59
CA LYS A 117 1.73 4.49 -4.54
C LYS A 117 2.63 5.58 -5.13
N VAL A 118 2.33 6.84 -4.82
CA VAL A 118 3.02 8.03 -5.34
C VAL A 118 4.05 8.56 -4.34
N ARG A 119 5.22 8.97 -4.83
CA ARG A 119 6.36 9.40 -4.01
C ARG A 119 6.63 10.90 -4.01
N SER A 120 5.93 11.63 -4.87
CA SER A 120 6.00 13.09 -4.93
C SER A 120 4.74 13.72 -5.55
N SER A 121 4.66 15.05 -5.45
CA SER A 121 3.67 15.85 -6.17
C SER A 121 3.82 15.74 -7.69
N TYR A 122 5.06 15.59 -8.18
CA TYR A 122 5.32 15.35 -9.60
C TYR A 122 4.75 14.00 -10.04
N ASP A 123 4.92 12.96 -9.23
CA ASP A 123 4.46 11.61 -9.54
C ASP A 123 2.93 11.53 -9.54
N THR A 124 2.28 12.24 -8.62
CA THR A 124 0.82 12.44 -8.62
C THR A 124 0.35 13.08 -9.93
N ARG A 125 1.06 14.10 -10.40
CA ARG A 125 0.75 14.76 -11.67
C ARG A 125 0.91 13.82 -12.85
N ARG A 126 1.98 13.02 -12.86
CA ARG A 126 2.29 12.05 -13.91
C ARG A 126 1.27 10.93 -13.93
N LEU A 127 0.96 10.33 -12.78
CA LEU A 127 -0.09 9.31 -12.62
C LEU A 127 -1.36 9.72 -13.35
N TYR A 128 -1.92 10.89 -12.99
CA TYR A 128 -3.13 11.39 -13.64
C TYR A 128 -3.00 11.48 -15.16
N ARG A 129 -1.87 12.00 -15.67
CA ARG A 129 -1.68 12.17 -17.13
C ARG A 129 -1.62 10.83 -17.84
N ASP A 130 -0.88 9.88 -17.28
CA ASP A 130 -0.72 8.56 -17.86
C ASP A 130 -2.08 7.83 -17.85
N LEU A 131 -2.82 7.87 -16.73
CA LEU A 131 -4.17 7.29 -16.65
C LEU A 131 -5.17 7.98 -17.59
N GLU A 132 -5.23 9.32 -17.60
CA GLU A 132 -6.13 10.12 -18.46
C GLU A 132 -5.86 9.83 -19.94
N SER A 133 -4.59 9.85 -20.35
CA SER A 133 -4.21 9.67 -21.76
C SER A 133 -4.51 8.27 -22.29
N HIS A 134 -4.80 7.31 -21.40
CA HIS A 134 -5.04 5.91 -21.74
C HIS A 134 -6.45 5.44 -21.37
N GLY A 135 -7.34 6.35 -20.93
CA GLY A 135 -8.71 5.99 -20.55
C GLY A 135 -8.77 5.08 -19.33
N LEU A 136 -7.83 5.24 -18.39
CA LEU A 136 -7.73 4.43 -17.18
C LEU A 136 -8.22 5.18 -15.92
N LEU A 137 -8.81 6.37 -16.04
CA LEU A 137 -9.36 7.09 -14.89
C LEU A 137 -10.70 6.54 -14.38
N ASP A 138 -11.33 5.63 -15.13
CA ASP A 138 -12.65 5.08 -14.81
C ASP A 138 -12.64 3.99 -13.71
N ASP A 139 -11.52 3.83 -12.98
CA ASP A 139 -11.46 2.95 -11.81
C ASP A 139 -12.26 3.57 -10.66
N ASP A 140 -13.45 3.04 -10.38
CA ASP A 140 -14.26 3.46 -9.23
C ASP A 140 -14.14 2.44 -8.07
N PRO A 141 -13.72 2.88 -6.87
CA PRO A 141 -12.87 4.03 -6.60
C PRO A 141 -11.39 3.78 -6.94
N LEU A 142 -10.69 4.83 -7.35
CA LEU A 142 -9.23 4.86 -7.57
C LEU A 142 -8.52 4.87 -6.21
N CYS A 143 -7.43 4.11 -6.06
CA CYS A 143 -6.61 4.11 -4.85
C CYS A 143 -5.27 4.83 -5.08
N VAL A 144 -5.06 5.99 -4.43
CA VAL A 144 -3.83 6.79 -4.54
C VAL A 144 -3.17 6.96 -3.17
N PHE A 145 -2.05 6.27 -2.95
CA PHE A 145 -1.39 6.21 -1.65
C PHE A 145 -0.09 7.01 -1.65
N HIS A 146 0.04 7.94 -0.72
CA HIS A 146 1.18 8.83 -0.58
C HIS A 146 2.29 8.18 0.22
N ASP A 147 3.43 7.96 -0.43
CA ASP A 147 4.61 7.32 0.14
C ASP A 147 5.53 8.33 0.82
N MET A 148 5.34 8.47 2.13
CA MET A 148 6.09 9.40 2.97
C MET A 148 7.30 8.67 3.55
N GLY A 149 8.49 8.85 2.97
CA GLY A 149 9.72 8.50 3.68
C GLY A 149 10.38 7.16 3.44
N HIS A 150 9.83 6.36 2.54
CA HIS A 150 10.58 5.25 1.96
C HIS A 150 11.70 5.80 1.05
N PRO A 151 12.75 5.01 0.74
CA PRO A 151 13.75 5.41 -0.24
C PRO A 151 13.07 5.94 -1.52
N PHE A 152 13.54 7.09 -2.01
CA PHE A 152 13.02 7.77 -3.20
C PHE A 152 11.63 8.43 -3.04
N GLY A 153 11.04 8.35 -1.84
CA GLY A 153 9.85 9.11 -1.43
C GLY A 153 10.21 10.47 -0.82
N TRP A 154 9.20 11.17 -0.29
CA TRP A 154 9.39 12.42 0.44
C TRP A 154 10.35 12.25 1.63
N PRO A 155 11.29 13.18 1.85
CA PRO A 155 12.32 13.05 2.88
C PRO A 155 11.73 13.10 4.30
N LEU A 156 12.03 12.10 5.15
CA LEU A 156 11.65 12.13 6.58
C LEU A 156 12.68 12.83 7.47
N ASP A 157 13.89 13.01 6.96
CA ASP A 157 15.04 13.54 7.67
C ASP A 157 15.01 15.08 7.76
N GLN A 158 14.05 15.71 7.07
CA GLN A 158 13.92 17.15 7.02
C GLN A 158 12.64 17.61 7.72
N ASP A 159 12.70 17.70 9.04
CA ASP A 159 11.67 18.41 9.80
C ASP A 159 11.83 19.93 9.64
N PRO A 160 10.74 20.70 9.43
CA PRO A 160 9.32 20.30 9.41
C PRO A 160 8.77 20.12 7.98
N TRP A 161 9.61 19.87 6.98
CA TRP A 161 9.18 19.89 5.57
C TRP A 161 8.23 18.76 5.22
N MET A 162 8.46 17.57 5.77
CA MET A 162 7.66 16.41 5.40
C MET A 162 6.16 16.53 5.71
N PRO A 163 5.70 17.00 6.90
CA PRO A 163 4.27 17.26 7.10
C PRO A 163 3.74 18.36 6.16
N VAL A 164 4.54 19.39 5.86
CA VAL A 164 4.17 20.45 4.89
C VAL A 164 4.00 19.89 3.47
N GLU A 165 4.90 19.03 3.04
CA GLU A 165 4.84 18.37 1.74
C GLU A 165 3.68 17.36 1.67
N MET A 166 3.42 16.62 2.74
CA MET A 166 2.23 15.76 2.84
C MET A 166 0.95 16.56 2.67
N ILE A 167 0.77 17.64 3.42
CA ILE A 167 -0.41 18.51 3.26
C ILE A 167 -0.53 18.94 1.81
N THR A 168 0.55 19.45 1.23
CA THR A 168 0.56 19.95 -0.15
C THR A 168 0.23 18.84 -1.15
N GLY A 169 0.78 17.64 -0.99
CA GLY A 169 0.55 16.48 -1.86
C GLY A 169 -0.88 15.94 -1.77
N LEU A 170 -1.43 15.86 -0.56
CA LEU A 170 -2.82 15.44 -0.33
C LEU A 170 -3.79 16.43 -0.99
N GLU A 171 -3.60 17.73 -0.80
CA GLU A 171 -4.44 18.76 -1.42
C GLU A 171 -4.37 18.73 -2.96
N GLN A 172 -3.18 18.50 -3.53
CA GLN A 172 -3.03 18.33 -4.96
C GLN A 172 -3.75 17.09 -5.49
N THR A 173 -3.74 15.99 -4.73
CA THR A 173 -4.42 14.75 -5.12
C THR A 173 -5.94 14.94 -5.12
N LYS A 174 -6.49 15.51 -4.03
CA LYS A 174 -7.93 15.83 -3.91
C LYS A 174 -8.44 16.76 -5.00
N GLN A 175 -7.62 17.71 -5.45
CA GLN A 175 -8.00 18.63 -6.54
C GLN A 175 -7.86 18.03 -7.94
N ARG A 176 -7.14 16.91 -8.07
CA ARG A 176 -6.76 16.32 -9.36
C ARG A 176 -7.59 15.10 -9.72
N PHE A 177 -7.98 14.31 -8.73
CA PHE A 177 -8.82 13.14 -8.91
C PHE A 177 -10.24 13.42 -8.39
N SER A 178 -11.16 12.50 -8.65
CA SER A 178 -12.55 12.56 -8.20
C SER A 178 -12.68 12.41 -6.68
N ASP A 179 -13.80 12.89 -6.13
CA ASP A 179 -14.06 12.92 -4.69
C ASP A 179 -14.18 11.51 -4.05
N ASP A 180 -14.42 10.48 -4.86
CA ASP A 180 -14.46 9.06 -4.47
C ASP A 180 -13.09 8.38 -4.45
N THR A 181 -12.02 9.07 -4.86
CA THR A 181 -10.66 8.53 -4.80
C THR A 181 -10.27 8.23 -3.36
N VAL A 182 -9.91 6.97 -3.09
CA VAL A 182 -9.37 6.54 -1.80
C VAL A 182 -7.94 7.06 -1.66
N ILE A 183 -7.73 7.90 -0.66
CA ILE A 183 -6.42 8.49 -0.38
C ILE A 183 -5.77 7.78 0.80
N GLY A 184 -4.58 7.25 0.58
CA GLY A 184 -3.78 6.60 1.61
C GLY A 184 -2.51 7.36 1.95
N VAL A 185 -1.96 7.13 3.15
CA VAL A 185 -0.60 7.55 3.52
C VAL A 185 0.18 6.37 4.08
N CYS A 186 1.39 6.18 3.56
CA CYS A 186 2.34 5.19 4.03
C CYS A 186 3.55 5.92 4.59
N SER A 187 3.73 5.92 5.92
CA SER A 187 4.86 6.61 6.54
C SER A 187 5.99 5.63 6.87
N GLY A 188 7.19 5.89 6.37
CA GLY A 188 8.40 5.16 6.70
C GLY A 188 9.19 5.80 7.84
N GLY A 189 10.27 5.13 8.23
CA GLY A 189 11.38 5.66 9.03
C GLY A 189 11.03 6.20 10.42
N ARG A 190 11.93 7.04 10.97
CA ARG A 190 11.89 7.43 12.40
C ARG A 190 10.69 8.32 12.76
N ASN A 191 10.20 9.09 11.79
CA ASN A 191 9.11 10.05 11.96
C ASN A 191 7.72 9.48 11.60
N TRP A 192 7.56 8.16 11.49
CA TRP A 192 6.29 7.53 11.10
C TRP A 192 5.08 7.96 11.95
N LEU A 193 5.26 8.05 13.27
CA LEU A 193 4.18 8.28 14.22
C LEU A 193 3.48 9.65 14.04
N PRO A 194 4.20 10.80 14.11
CA PRO A 194 3.56 12.11 13.92
C PRO A 194 2.89 12.23 12.55
N ILE A 195 3.41 11.57 11.52
CA ILE A 195 2.90 11.67 10.15
C ILE A 195 1.66 10.84 9.92
N THR A 196 1.66 9.61 10.43
CA THR A 196 0.44 8.80 10.44
C THR A 196 -0.67 9.54 11.17
N MET A 197 -0.37 10.12 12.35
CA MET A 197 -1.33 10.90 13.12
C MET A 197 -1.83 12.14 12.35
N GLU A 198 -0.94 12.87 11.68
CA GLU A 198 -1.34 14.02 10.88
C GLU A 198 -2.18 13.63 9.67
N ALA A 199 -1.83 12.56 8.97
CA ALA A 199 -2.62 12.02 7.87
C ALA A 199 -4.05 11.71 8.33
N ILE A 200 -4.19 11.04 9.49
CA ILE A 200 -5.49 10.76 10.09
C ILE A 200 -6.23 12.07 10.43
N MET A 201 -5.57 13.08 10.99
CA MET A 201 -6.21 14.38 11.25
C MET A 201 -6.68 15.10 9.96
N ARG A 202 -6.05 14.80 8.81
CA ARG A 202 -6.42 15.34 7.49
C ARG A 202 -7.55 14.57 6.80
N GLY A 203 -8.07 13.53 7.44
CA GLY A 203 -9.21 12.77 6.93
C GLY A 203 -8.84 11.82 5.79
N VAL A 204 -7.59 11.31 5.73
CA VAL A 204 -7.28 10.23 4.78
C VAL A 204 -8.09 8.97 5.12
N ASP A 205 -8.30 8.13 4.11
CA ASP A 205 -9.10 6.91 4.19
C ASP A 205 -8.27 5.71 4.63
N TYR A 206 -6.98 5.70 4.25
CA TYR A 206 -6.07 4.60 4.51
C TYR A 206 -4.78 5.08 5.16
N VAL A 207 -4.31 4.38 6.19
CA VAL A 207 -2.94 4.53 6.70
C VAL A 207 -2.25 3.18 6.75
N ARG A 208 -1.02 3.13 6.24
CA ARG A 208 -0.17 1.94 6.33
C ARG A 208 0.74 2.04 7.53
N ILE A 209 0.74 0.99 8.34
CA ILE A 209 1.57 0.87 9.53
C ILE A 209 2.15 -0.53 9.66
N GLY A 210 3.38 -0.63 10.18
CA GLY A 210 4.04 -1.90 10.43
C GLY A 210 5.55 -1.79 10.41
N ILE A 211 6.20 -2.83 10.96
CA ILE A 211 7.66 -2.91 11.09
C ILE A 211 8.41 -2.98 9.76
N GLU A 212 7.71 -3.24 8.66
CA GLU A 212 8.27 -3.16 7.31
C GLU A 212 8.76 -1.75 7.00
N ASP A 213 7.98 -0.75 7.41
CA ASP A 213 8.20 0.64 7.01
C ASP A 213 9.13 1.36 8.03
N TYR A 214 9.17 0.89 9.28
CA TYR A 214 9.94 1.52 10.35
C TYR A 214 10.32 0.58 11.50
N TYR A 215 11.50 0.82 12.07
CA TYR A 215 12.08 -0.01 13.13
C TYR A 215 11.80 0.52 14.55
N TRP A 216 11.64 1.84 14.70
CA TRP A 216 11.58 2.52 15.98
C TRP A 216 10.14 2.83 16.39
N MET A 217 9.79 2.64 17.66
CA MET A 217 8.45 2.91 18.19
C MET A 217 8.16 4.42 18.30
N TYR A 218 9.18 5.22 18.60
CA TYR A 218 9.00 6.66 18.84
C TYR A 218 10.05 7.46 18.06
N PRO A 219 9.71 8.68 17.58
CA PRO A 219 10.66 9.56 16.91
C PRO A 219 11.76 10.07 17.86
N HIS A 220 11.45 10.27 19.14
CA HIS A 220 12.36 10.89 20.12
C HIS A 220 12.81 9.94 21.23
N LYS A 221 12.66 8.62 21.05
CA LYS A 221 13.16 7.62 21.99
C LYS A 221 13.69 6.40 21.25
N ASP A 222 14.82 5.87 21.71
CA ASP A 222 15.45 4.69 21.15
C ASP A 222 14.81 3.40 21.69
N GLU A 223 13.54 3.23 21.37
CA GLU A 223 12.76 2.04 21.67
C GLU A 223 12.39 1.34 20.37
N VAL A 224 12.77 0.08 20.25
CA VAL A 224 12.52 -0.74 19.05
C VAL A 224 11.18 -1.43 19.18
N ILE A 225 10.42 -1.46 18.08
CA ILE A 225 9.14 -2.17 18.03
C ILE A 225 9.37 -3.68 18.23
N GLN A 226 8.72 -4.25 19.23
CA GLN A 226 8.80 -5.70 19.50
C GLN A 226 7.72 -6.48 18.74
N ARG A 227 6.53 -5.88 18.54
CA ARG A 227 5.38 -6.53 17.89
C ARG A 227 4.64 -5.51 17.03
N ASN A 228 4.24 -5.91 15.82
CA ASN A 228 3.37 -5.08 14.97
C ASN A 228 2.09 -4.61 15.70
N MET A 229 1.55 -5.44 16.59
CA MET A 229 0.37 -5.09 17.40
C MET A 229 0.53 -3.83 18.23
N ASP A 230 1.74 -3.53 18.71
CA ASP A 230 1.99 -2.38 19.56
C ASP A 230 1.83 -1.07 18.78
N VAL A 231 2.13 -1.10 17.48
CA VAL A 231 1.95 0.00 16.53
C VAL A 231 0.47 0.12 16.14
N VAL A 232 -0.19 -1.00 15.84
CA VAL A 232 -1.61 -1.06 15.48
C VAL A 232 -2.48 -0.48 16.59
N ASN A 233 -2.31 -0.94 17.83
CA ASN A 233 -3.07 -0.43 18.98
C ASN A 233 -2.86 1.07 19.18
N LYS A 234 -1.62 1.56 19.01
CA LYS A 234 -1.33 2.99 19.16
C LYS A 234 -2.11 3.87 18.16
N ILE A 235 -2.31 3.38 16.93
CA ILE A 235 -3.10 4.09 15.92
C ILE A 235 -4.59 3.96 16.18
N ILE A 236 -5.08 2.79 16.60
CA ILE A 236 -6.48 2.60 17.00
C ILE A 236 -6.84 3.54 18.16
N ASP A 237 -6.02 3.56 19.22
CA ASP A 237 -6.22 4.46 20.37
C ASP A 237 -6.30 5.93 19.91
N PHE A 238 -5.47 6.32 18.94
CA PHE A 238 -5.50 7.68 18.39
C PHE A 238 -6.77 7.96 17.57
N CYS A 239 -7.21 7.01 16.75
CA CYS A 239 -8.49 7.10 16.04
C CYS A 239 -9.67 7.22 17.01
N GLU A 240 -9.68 6.43 18.09
CA GLU A 240 -10.69 6.50 19.16
C GLU A 240 -10.73 7.88 19.83
N ILE A 241 -9.55 8.47 20.13
CA ILE A 241 -9.46 9.83 20.68
C ILE A 241 -10.11 10.86 19.75
N LEU A 242 -9.96 10.69 18.44
CA LEU A 242 -10.56 11.57 17.43
C LEU A 242 -12.03 11.24 17.13
N GLY A 243 -12.57 10.16 17.68
CA GLY A 243 -13.91 9.65 17.34
C GLY A 243 -14.00 9.12 15.91
N ARG A 244 -12.89 8.63 15.33
CA ARG A 244 -12.86 7.96 14.02
C ARG A 244 -12.93 6.45 14.22
N GLU A 245 -13.86 5.80 13.55
CA GLU A 245 -13.98 4.34 13.54
C GLU A 245 -13.00 3.75 12.51
N VAL A 246 -12.35 2.64 12.88
CA VAL A 246 -11.49 1.87 11.96
C VAL A 246 -12.35 0.89 11.16
N ALA A 247 -12.10 0.79 9.87
CA ALA A 247 -12.85 -0.09 8.99
C ALA A 247 -12.61 -1.57 9.33
N THR A 248 -13.66 -2.38 9.25
CA THR A 248 -13.53 -3.84 9.13
C THR A 248 -12.96 -4.23 7.76
N PRO A 249 -12.46 -5.45 7.56
CA PRO A 249 -12.01 -5.89 6.24
C PRO A 249 -13.07 -5.81 5.13
N GLU A 250 -14.33 -6.12 5.45
CA GLU A 250 -15.46 -5.99 4.51
C GLU A 250 -15.66 -4.52 4.11
N GLN A 251 -15.75 -3.61 5.09
CA GLN A 251 -15.85 -2.18 4.82
C GLN A 251 -14.64 -1.65 4.05
N ALA A 252 -13.43 -2.17 4.30
CA ALA A 252 -12.25 -1.77 3.55
C ALA A 252 -12.33 -2.20 2.08
N ARG A 253 -12.89 -3.38 1.78
CA ARG A 253 -13.17 -3.77 0.39
C ARG A 253 -14.19 -2.84 -0.26
N ASP A 254 -15.27 -2.52 0.43
CA ASP A 254 -16.29 -1.59 -0.08
C ASP A 254 -15.70 -0.20 -0.37
N ILE A 255 -14.92 0.35 0.58
CA ILE A 255 -14.26 1.65 0.44
C ILE A 255 -13.28 1.64 -0.73
N MET A 256 -12.52 0.55 -0.92
CA MET A 256 -11.49 0.45 -1.97
C MET A 256 -12.03 -0.06 -3.30
N GLY A 257 -13.30 -0.45 -3.40
CA GLY A 257 -13.87 -1.09 -4.59
C GLY A 257 -13.22 -2.41 -4.95
N ILE A 258 -12.96 -3.26 -3.96
CA ILE A 258 -12.35 -4.58 -4.15
C ILE A 258 -13.46 -5.63 -4.18
N GLU A 259 -13.54 -6.39 -5.27
CA GLU A 259 -14.35 -7.59 -5.36
C GLU A 259 -13.49 -8.81 -5.01
N LEU A 260 -13.94 -9.67 -4.09
CA LEU A 260 -13.23 -10.90 -3.72
C LEU A 260 -13.72 -12.05 -4.60
N THR A 261 -12.80 -12.68 -5.34
CA THR A 261 -13.09 -13.79 -6.26
C THR A 261 -12.75 -15.17 -5.69
#